data_AF-A0AAN9VM79-F1
#
_entry.id   AF-A0AAN9VM79-F1
#
_cell.length_a   1.000
_cell.length_b   1.000
_cell.length_c   1.000
_cell.angle_alpha   90.00
_cell.angle_beta   90.00
_cell.angle_gamma   90.00
#
_symmetry.space_group_name_H-M   'P 1'
#
loop_
_entity.id
_entity.type
_entity.pdbx_description
1 polymer ?
#
loop_
_entity_poly.entity_id
_entity_poly.type
_entity_poly.pdbx_seq_one_letter_code
_entity_poly.pdbx_strand_id
1 'polypeptide(L)'
;MTKSIKKDLNKVNKLLHPRSRKAQKLHQKANRLITREKSKKFHAMKENLIGEKLQWFKDRLIPNVRRYTGQMCLDIISTYLSRFDQELEQITIVHTIGKNRKNRRFASREDVINMTILHEKEEFETCGLEIPDLMNMQQLAYLRSWNGELRFLQNFHLTRYTRKQLEEKNDTLLPEDYLPQDDKEEEDVAMEEDESHGNDSREDEQNEDSEWSDVPDESDEDKDPSKPNTTKRNKMAHAFKKHKRCKGKMMVE
;
A
#
# COMPACT_ATOMS: atom_id res chain seq x y z
N MET A 1 -16.51 -15.67 0.80
CA MET A 1 -17.95 -16.09 0.80
C MET A 1 -18.63 -15.85 2.14
N THR A 2 -19.70 -15.03 2.16
CA THR A 2 -20.48 -14.78 3.39
C THR A 2 -21.34 -15.99 3.78
N LYS A 3 -21.62 -16.15 5.09
CA LYS A 3 -22.40 -17.28 5.66
C LYS A 3 -23.77 -17.45 4.98
N SER A 4 -24.41 -16.35 4.60
CA SER A 4 -25.69 -16.35 3.89
C SER A 4 -25.63 -17.03 2.51
N ILE A 5 -24.56 -16.81 1.75
CA ILE A 5 -24.41 -17.38 0.39
C ILE A 5 -24.17 -18.89 0.45
N LYS A 6 -23.40 -19.35 1.44
CA LYS A 6 -23.17 -20.80 1.66
C LYS A 6 -24.47 -21.53 2.01
N LYS A 7 -25.33 -20.93 2.84
CA LYS A 7 -26.65 -21.46 3.19
C LYS A 7 -27.58 -21.54 1.97
N ASP A 8 -27.55 -20.53 1.10
CA ASP A 8 -28.34 -20.51 -0.13
C ASP A 8 -27.85 -21.57 -1.13
N LEU A 9 -26.54 -21.70 -1.36
CA LEU A 9 -25.95 -22.71 -2.26
C LEU A 9 -26.28 -24.15 -1.81
N ASN A 10 -26.23 -24.41 -0.50
CA ASN A 10 -26.55 -25.73 0.05
C ASN A 10 -28.03 -26.11 -0.11
N LYS A 11 -28.96 -25.15 -0.01
CA LYS A 11 -30.39 -25.38 -0.30
C LYS A 11 -30.65 -25.68 -1.78
N VAL A 12 -29.80 -25.18 -2.66
CA VAL A 12 -29.96 -25.25 -4.11
C VAL A 12 -29.44 -26.57 -4.65
N ASN A 13 -28.32 -27.06 -4.11
CA ASN A 13 -27.80 -28.39 -4.42
C ASN A 13 -28.76 -29.52 -4.02
N LYS A 14 -29.66 -29.29 -3.05
CA LYS A 14 -30.65 -30.29 -2.61
C LYS A 14 -32.00 -30.24 -3.34
N LEU A 15 -32.38 -29.11 -3.96
CA LEU A 15 -33.78 -28.88 -4.37
C LEU A 15 -33.98 -28.24 -5.76
N LEU A 16 -32.92 -27.97 -6.53
CA LEU A 16 -33.04 -27.26 -7.82
C LEU A 16 -32.31 -27.98 -8.95
N HIS A 17 -33.04 -28.23 -10.04
CA HIS A 17 -32.44 -28.71 -11.28
C HIS A 17 -31.39 -27.70 -11.79
N PRO A 18 -30.21 -28.15 -12.29
CA PRO A 18 -29.10 -27.26 -12.67
C PRO A 18 -29.47 -26.16 -13.68
N ARG A 19 -30.41 -26.45 -14.59
CA ARG A 19 -30.89 -25.49 -15.60
C ARG A 19 -32.09 -24.64 -15.16
N SER A 20 -32.54 -24.74 -13.91
CA SER A 20 -33.66 -23.94 -13.41
C SER A 20 -33.32 -22.45 -13.41
N ARG A 21 -34.31 -21.56 -13.68
CA ARG A 21 -34.15 -20.10 -13.58
C ARG A 21 -33.60 -19.66 -12.22
N LYS A 22 -33.99 -20.34 -11.14
CA LYS A 22 -33.51 -20.06 -9.78
C LYS A 22 -32.03 -20.44 -9.63
N ALA A 23 -31.62 -21.60 -10.16
CA ALA A 23 -30.22 -22.02 -10.20
C ALA A 23 -29.36 -21.06 -11.04
N GLN A 24 -29.83 -20.63 -12.21
CA GLN A 24 -29.14 -19.64 -13.06
C GLN A 24 -28.93 -18.30 -12.34
N LYS A 25 -29.96 -17.76 -11.67
CA LYS A 25 -29.84 -16.51 -10.90
C LYS A 25 -28.81 -16.62 -9.78
N LEU A 26 -28.73 -17.76 -9.10
CA LEU A 26 -27.76 -18.00 -8.04
C LEU A 26 -26.34 -18.15 -8.58
N HIS A 27 -26.16 -18.85 -9.70
CA HIS A 27 -24.88 -18.93 -10.39
C HIS A 27 -24.38 -17.53 -10.81
N GLN A 28 -25.26 -16.70 -11.37
CA GLN A 28 -24.92 -15.31 -11.69
C GLN A 28 -24.52 -14.51 -10.45
N LYS A 29 -25.25 -14.66 -9.33
CA LYS A 29 -24.92 -14.01 -8.05
C LYS A 29 -23.55 -14.49 -7.53
N ALA A 30 -23.30 -15.79 -7.55
CA ALA A 30 -22.04 -16.39 -7.14
C ALA A 30 -20.87 -15.87 -8.00
N ASN A 31 -21.03 -15.83 -9.32
CA ASN A 31 -20.01 -15.31 -10.22
C ASN A 31 -19.71 -13.83 -9.99
N ARG A 32 -20.73 -12.99 -9.77
CA ARG A 32 -20.52 -11.57 -9.40
C ARG A 32 -19.69 -11.43 -8.13
N LEU A 33 -19.94 -12.27 -7.13
CA LEU A 33 -19.20 -12.26 -5.88
C LEU A 33 -17.76 -12.76 -6.07
N ILE A 34 -17.57 -13.82 -6.84
CA ILE A 34 -16.24 -14.34 -7.18
C ILE A 34 -15.42 -13.27 -7.91
N THR A 35 -16.01 -12.61 -8.92
CA THR A 35 -15.32 -11.53 -9.64
C THR A 35 -14.97 -10.37 -8.71
N ARG A 36 -15.90 -9.96 -7.83
CA ARG A 36 -15.62 -8.91 -6.82
C ARG A 36 -14.50 -9.31 -5.86
N GLU A 37 -14.50 -10.54 -5.35
CA GLU A 37 -13.44 -11.06 -4.48
C GLU A 37 -12.10 -11.14 -5.23
N LYS A 38 -12.10 -11.54 -6.51
CA LYS A 38 -10.89 -11.53 -7.36
C LYS A 38 -10.33 -10.12 -7.55
N SER A 39 -11.17 -9.13 -7.87
CA SER A 39 -10.73 -7.74 -8.01
C SER A 39 -10.13 -7.19 -6.72
N LYS A 40 -10.73 -7.50 -5.56
CA LYS A 40 -10.19 -7.11 -4.25
C LYS A 40 -8.81 -7.71 -3.99
N LYS A 41 -8.65 -9.02 -4.24
CA LYS A 41 -7.37 -9.71 -4.08
C LYS A 41 -6.30 -9.15 -5.02
N PHE A 42 -6.67 -8.88 -6.27
CA PHE A 42 -5.76 -8.30 -7.25
C PHE A 42 -5.30 -6.89 -6.84
N HIS A 43 -6.21 -6.06 -6.33
CA HIS A 43 -5.84 -4.74 -5.82
C HIS A 43 -4.91 -4.82 -4.61
N ALA A 44 -5.23 -5.67 -3.63
CA ALA A 44 -4.35 -5.91 -2.48
C ALA A 44 -2.97 -6.44 -2.89
N MET A 45 -2.90 -7.30 -3.93
CA MET A 45 -1.63 -7.79 -4.46
C MET A 45 -0.80 -6.67 -5.11
N LYS A 46 -1.46 -5.73 -5.81
CA LYS A 46 -0.79 -4.55 -6.37
C LYS A 46 -0.24 -3.63 -5.28
N GLU A 47 -1.05 -3.34 -4.26
CA GLU A 47 -0.62 -2.55 -3.10
C GLU A 47 0.56 -3.22 -2.39
N ASN A 48 0.51 -4.54 -2.20
CA ASN A 48 1.61 -5.28 -1.61
C ASN A 48 2.90 -5.18 -2.43
N LEU A 49 2.81 -5.29 -3.77
CA LEU A 49 3.98 -5.17 -4.64
C LEU A 49 4.63 -3.78 -4.54
N ILE A 50 3.81 -2.72 -4.51
CA ILE A 50 4.32 -1.35 -4.33
C ILE A 50 4.93 -1.20 -2.93
N GLY A 51 4.27 -1.73 -1.90
CA GLY A 51 4.75 -1.70 -0.52
C GLY A 51 6.09 -2.42 -0.33
N GLU A 52 6.24 -3.62 -0.89
CA GLU A 52 7.50 -4.36 -0.88
C GLU A 52 8.61 -3.59 -1.60
N LYS A 53 8.29 -2.94 -2.74
CA LYS A 53 9.24 -2.08 -3.45
C LYS A 53 9.69 -0.90 -2.59
N LEU A 54 8.76 -0.18 -1.97
CA LEU A 54 9.07 0.93 -1.06
C LEU A 54 9.89 0.48 0.15
N GLN A 55 9.53 -0.66 0.74
CA GLN A 55 10.23 -1.22 1.88
C GLN A 55 11.68 -1.55 1.49
N TRP A 56 11.90 -2.14 0.31
CA TRP A 56 13.23 -2.44 -0.19
C TRP A 56 14.12 -1.19 -0.25
N PHE A 57 13.57 -0.07 -0.76
CA PHE A 57 14.28 1.21 -0.83
C PHE A 57 14.55 1.76 0.56
N LYS A 58 13.55 1.76 1.44
CA LYS A 58 13.67 2.22 2.83
C LYS A 58 14.83 1.52 3.56
N ASP A 59 14.89 0.20 3.47
CA ASP A 59 15.88 -0.62 4.18
C ASP A 59 17.32 -0.37 3.71
N ARG A 60 17.49 0.25 2.53
CA ARG A 60 18.79 0.53 1.89
C ARG A 60 19.09 2.02 1.77
N LEU A 61 18.33 2.86 2.47
CA LEU A 61 18.65 4.27 2.60
C LEU A 61 19.90 4.43 3.48
N ILE A 62 20.73 5.39 3.11
CA ILE A 62 21.90 5.80 3.87
C ILE A 62 21.39 6.55 5.11
N PRO A 63 21.84 6.17 6.32
CA PRO A 63 21.51 6.92 7.53
C PRO A 63 22.11 8.33 7.44
N ASN A 64 21.46 9.32 8.04
CA ASN A 64 21.97 10.69 8.19
C ASN A 64 22.02 11.57 6.92
N VAL A 65 21.57 11.09 5.76
CA VAL A 65 21.43 11.93 4.56
C VAL A 65 20.11 12.72 4.62
N ARG A 66 20.12 14.04 4.49
CA ARG A 66 18.89 14.86 4.50
C ARG A 66 18.24 14.92 3.11
N ARG A 67 19.04 14.89 2.05
CA ARG A 67 18.60 14.95 0.65
C ARG A 67 19.47 14.05 -0.22
N TYR A 68 18.85 13.29 -1.12
CA TYR A 68 19.59 12.50 -2.12
C TYR A 68 19.95 13.34 -3.34
N THR A 69 21.19 13.17 -3.82
CA THR A 69 21.64 13.67 -5.12
C THR A 69 21.32 12.70 -6.26
N GLY A 70 21.42 13.17 -7.50
CA GLY A 70 21.23 12.33 -8.69
C GLY A 70 22.11 11.08 -8.69
N GLN A 71 23.38 11.23 -8.28
CA GLN A 71 24.32 10.12 -8.15
C GLN A 71 23.91 9.10 -7.09
N MET A 72 23.56 9.54 -5.88
CA MET A 72 23.11 8.62 -4.83
C MET A 72 21.82 7.88 -5.21
N CYS A 73 20.90 8.57 -5.91
CA CYS A 73 19.72 7.93 -6.48
C CYS A 73 20.11 6.86 -7.51
N LEU A 74 21.06 7.15 -8.40
CA LEU A 74 21.56 6.21 -9.40
C LEU A 74 22.19 4.98 -8.74
N ASP A 75 22.97 5.15 -7.68
CA ASP A 75 23.61 4.06 -6.94
C ASP A 75 22.59 3.13 -6.27
N ILE A 76 21.57 3.70 -5.62
CA ILE A 76 20.49 2.91 -5.00
C ILE A 76 19.68 2.18 -6.07
N ILE A 77 19.40 2.83 -7.21
CA ILE A 77 18.67 2.18 -8.32
C ILE A 77 19.51 1.06 -8.95
N SER A 78 20.81 1.27 -9.11
CA SER A 78 21.74 0.23 -9.59
C SER A 78 21.69 -1.00 -8.67
N THR A 79 21.74 -0.77 -7.36
CA THR A 79 21.60 -1.81 -6.34
C THR A 79 20.22 -2.50 -6.40
N TYR A 80 19.17 -1.76 -6.74
CA TYR A 80 17.83 -2.33 -6.93
C TYR A 80 17.78 -3.27 -8.15
N LEU A 81 18.41 -2.89 -9.26
CA LEU A 81 18.45 -3.70 -10.48
C LEU A 81 19.30 -4.97 -10.31
N SER A 82 20.32 -4.96 -9.45
CA SER A 82 21.18 -6.10 -9.14
C SER A 82 20.69 -6.98 -7.98
N ARG A 83 19.51 -6.70 -7.42
CA ARG A 83 18.99 -7.40 -6.22
C ARG A 83 18.84 -8.92 -6.36
N PHE A 84 18.76 -9.44 -7.58
CA PHE A 84 18.62 -10.87 -7.87
C PHE A 84 19.93 -11.56 -8.25
N ASP A 85 21.05 -10.85 -8.33
CA ASP A 85 22.32 -11.40 -8.80
C ASP A 85 22.77 -12.60 -7.96
N GLN A 86 22.59 -12.52 -6.63
CA GLN A 86 22.88 -13.62 -5.71
C GLN A 86 21.99 -14.86 -5.97
N GLU A 87 20.70 -14.66 -6.27
CA GLU A 87 19.77 -15.75 -6.57
C GLU A 87 20.13 -16.42 -7.91
N LEU A 88 20.46 -15.62 -8.93
CA LEU A 88 20.90 -16.10 -10.24
C LEU A 88 22.23 -16.86 -10.17
N GLU A 89 23.19 -16.39 -9.37
CA GLU A 89 24.44 -17.09 -9.12
C GLU A 89 24.18 -18.47 -8.49
N GLN A 90 23.30 -18.53 -7.48
CA GLN A 90 22.94 -19.80 -6.85
C GLN A 90 22.28 -20.78 -7.83
N ILE A 91 21.38 -20.30 -8.69
CA ILE A 91 20.75 -21.12 -9.74
C ILE A 91 21.83 -21.65 -10.70
N THR A 92 22.77 -20.79 -11.10
CA THR A 92 23.88 -21.13 -11.98
C THR A 92 24.74 -22.25 -11.37
N ILE A 93 25.09 -22.15 -10.09
CA ILE A 93 25.83 -23.19 -9.35
C ILE A 93 25.05 -24.52 -9.35
N VAL A 94 23.74 -24.49 -9.09
CA VAL A 94 22.91 -25.71 -9.11
C VAL A 94 22.90 -26.37 -10.49
N HIS A 95 22.88 -25.57 -11.57
CA HIS A 95 22.96 -26.09 -12.93
C HIS A 95 24.33 -26.69 -13.25
N THR A 96 25.43 -26.06 -12.82
CA THR A 96 26.79 -26.56 -13.10
C THR A 96 27.11 -27.86 -12.34
N ILE A 97 26.56 -28.05 -11.14
CA ILE A 97 26.70 -29.30 -10.35
C ILE A 97 25.79 -30.41 -10.92
N GLY A 98 24.61 -30.04 -11.41
CA GLY A 98 23.57 -30.97 -11.84
C GLY A 98 23.67 -31.48 -13.28
N LYS A 99 24.80 -31.28 -13.99
CA LYS A 99 24.97 -31.49 -15.46
C LYS A 99 24.42 -32.80 -16.04
N ASN A 100 24.28 -33.84 -15.23
CA ASN A 100 23.77 -35.16 -15.67
C ASN A 100 22.25 -35.36 -15.50
N ARG A 101 21.50 -34.36 -15.00
CA ARG A 101 20.05 -34.45 -14.78
C ARG A 101 19.30 -33.70 -15.89
N LYS A 102 18.39 -34.41 -16.58
CA LYS A 102 17.61 -33.88 -17.73
C LYS A 102 16.65 -32.72 -17.40
N ASN A 103 16.43 -32.41 -16.12
CA ASN A 103 15.50 -31.36 -15.70
C ASN A 103 16.27 -30.14 -15.15
N ARG A 104 16.20 -29.02 -15.87
CA ARG A 104 16.70 -27.71 -15.42
C ARG A 104 15.94 -27.28 -14.17
N ARG A 105 16.57 -27.45 -13.00
CA ARG A 105 15.99 -27.03 -11.71
C ARG A 105 15.81 -25.51 -11.70
N PHE A 106 14.72 -25.04 -11.10
CA PHE A 106 14.40 -23.61 -10.98
C PHE A 106 14.19 -22.84 -12.31
N ALA A 107 14.01 -23.54 -13.44
CA ALA A 107 13.79 -22.92 -14.76
C ALA A 107 12.70 -21.83 -14.74
N SER A 108 11.53 -22.14 -14.17
CA SER A 108 10.42 -21.17 -14.11
C SER A 108 10.74 -19.92 -13.27
N ARG A 109 11.57 -20.04 -12.23
CA ARG A 109 11.92 -18.91 -11.37
C ARG A 109 12.97 -18.03 -12.05
N GLU A 110 13.99 -18.65 -12.62
CA GLU A 110 15.01 -18.03 -13.46
C GLU A 110 14.37 -17.21 -14.59
N ASP A 111 13.43 -17.79 -15.34
CA ASP A 111 12.74 -17.11 -16.45
C ASP A 111 11.97 -15.86 -15.97
N VAL A 112 11.30 -15.96 -14.81
CA VAL A 112 10.56 -14.82 -14.21
C VAL A 112 11.52 -13.71 -13.76
N ILE A 113 12.64 -14.07 -13.13
CA ILE A 113 13.67 -13.10 -12.70
C ILE A 113 14.26 -12.40 -13.92
N ASN A 114 14.68 -13.15 -14.94
CA ASN A 114 15.28 -12.59 -16.14
C ASN A 114 14.32 -11.65 -16.87
N MET A 115 13.05 -12.03 -16.99
CA MET A 115 12.00 -11.16 -17.56
C MET A 115 11.82 -9.88 -16.74
N THR A 116 11.83 -9.99 -15.40
CA THR A 116 11.67 -8.84 -14.50
C THR A 116 12.85 -7.88 -14.63
N ILE A 117 14.08 -8.39 -14.59
CA ILE A 117 15.30 -7.58 -14.73
C ILE A 117 15.32 -6.89 -16.09
N LEU A 118 14.98 -7.61 -17.16
CA LEU A 118 14.94 -7.05 -18.51
C LEU A 118 13.96 -5.88 -18.58
N HIS A 119 12.74 -6.07 -18.08
CA HIS A 119 11.72 -5.02 -18.09
C HIS A 119 12.13 -3.80 -17.23
N GLU A 120 12.65 -4.02 -16.02
CA GLU A 120 13.08 -2.92 -15.15
C GLU A 120 14.28 -2.15 -15.70
N LYS A 121 15.22 -2.82 -16.37
CA LYS A 121 16.34 -2.18 -17.07
C LYS A 121 15.86 -1.36 -18.26
N GLU A 122 14.97 -1.91 -19.08
CA GLU A 122 14.38 -1.22 -20.21
C GLU A 122 13.59 0.02 -19.75
N GLU A 123 12.78 -0.10 -18.69
CA GLU A 123 12.07 1.02 -18.08
C GLU A 123 13.04 2.11 -17.62
N PHE A 124 14.12 1.74 -16.92
CA PHE A 124 15.10 2.70 -16.41
C PHE A 124 15.85 3.47 -17.52
N GLU A 125 16.12 2.81 -18.65
CA GLU A 125 16.79 3.41 -19.81
C GLU A 125 15.84 4.29 -20.65
N THR A 126 14.55 3.95 -20.70
CA THR A 126 13.56 4.60 -21.56
C THR A 126 12.65 5.57 -20.81
N CYS A 127 11.53 5.08 -20.27
CA CYS A 127 10.43 5.86 -19.70
C CYS A 127 10.61 6.23 -18.22
N GLY A 128 11.64 5.71 -17.58
CA GLY A 128 11.98 5.92 -16.18
C GLY A 128 11.31 4.91 -15.23
N LEU A 129 12.09 4.48 -14.24
CA LEU A 129 11.64 3.54 -13.21
C LEU A 129 10.89 4.29 -12.10
N GLU A 130 9.70 3.82 -11.74
CA GLU A 130 8.83 4.44 -10.75
C GLU A 130 9.28 4.14 -9.31
N ILE A 131 9.71 5.17 -8.57
CA ILE A 131 10.32 5.08 -7.23
C ILE A 131 9.81 6.26 -6.40
N PRO A 132 9.71 6.15 -5.07
CA PRO A 132 9.43 7.28 -4.19
C PRO A 132 10.44 8.41 -4.43
N ASP A 133 9.97 9.65 -4.39
CA ASP A 133 10.87 10.80 -4.57
C ASP A 133 11.87 10.91 -3.41
N LEU A 134 13.13 10.56 -3.68
CA LEU A 134 14.23 10.60 -2.71
C LEU A 134 14.90 11.99 -2.65
N MET A 135 14.70 12.82 -3.68
CA MET A 135 15.29 14.17 -3.76
C MET A 135 14.53 15.17 -2.87
N ASN A 136 13.27 14.88 -2.53
CA ASN A 136 12.47 15.67 -1.60
C ASN A 136 12.73 15.25 -0.14
N MET A 137 13.18 16.20 0.67
CA MET A 137 13.48 15.98 2.10
C MET A 137 12.27 15.51 2.92
N GLN A 138 11.08 16.07 2.66
CA GLN A 138 9.86 15.72 3.40
C GLN A 138 9.45 14.28 3.10
N GLN A 139 9.51 13.91 1.82
CA GLN A 139 9.17 12.58 1.35
C GLN A 139 10.15 11.52 1.88
N LEU A 140 11.44 11.86 1.93
CA LEU A 140 12.47 11.01 2.49
C LEU A 140 12.28 10.77 4.01
N ALA A 141 11.97 11.83 4.77
CA ALA A 141 11.67 11.71 6.19
C ALA A 141 10.42 10.84 6.45
N TYR A 142 9.40 10.98 5.60
CA TYR A 142 8.22 10.13 5.66
C TYR A 142 8.56 8.67 5.34
N LEU A 143 9.38 8.41 4.32
CA LEU A 143 9.82 7.06 3.97
C LEU A 143 10.62 6.39 5.11
N ARG A 144 11.46 7.15 5.83
CA ARG A 144 12.22 6.65 6.99
C ARG A 144 11.32 6.27 8.17
N SER A 145 10.35 7.11 8.50
CA SER A 145 9.42 6.89 9.61
C SER A 145 8.31 5.89 9.30
N TRP A 146 8.09 5.57 8.02
CA TRP A 146 7.03 4.65 7.59
C TRP A 146 7.24 3.23 8.13
N ASN A 147 6.22 2.66 8.76
CA ASN A 147 6.23 1.35 9.42
C ASN A 147 5.88 0.17 8.47
N GLY A 148 5.72 0.40 7.17
CA GLY A 148 5.30 -0.62 6.22
C GLY A 148 3.77 -0.78 6.08
N GLU A 149 2.96 0.08 6.72
CA GLU A 149 1.51 -0.01 6.60
C GLU A 149 1.01 0.42 5.21
N LEU A 150 0.35 -0.52 4.51
CA LEU A 150 -0.08 -0.35 3.11
C LEU A 150 -1.14 0.74 2.90
N ARG A 151 -1.89 1.13 3.94
CA ARG A 151 -2.92 2.18 3.84
C ARG A 151 -2.34 3.52 3.45
N PHE A 152 -1.10 3.76 3.86
CA PHE A 152 -0.36 5.00 3.66
C PHE A 152 0.36 5.08 2.31
N LEU A 153 0.31 4.04 1.48
CA LEU A 153 0.92 4.04 0.13
C LEU A 153 0.43 5.19 -0.74
N GLN A 154 -0.83 5.56 -0.56
CA GLN A 154 -1.51 6.64 -1.31
C GLN A 154 -0.86 8.01 -1.07
N ASN A 155 -0.21 8.18 0.09
CA ASN A 155 0.43 9.43 0.47
C ASN A 155 1.84 9.56 -0.12
N PHE A 156 2.41 8.49 -0.69
CA PHE A 156 3.74 8.56 -1.27
C PHE A 156 3.70 9.18 -2.67
N HIS A 157 4.58 10.16 -2.89
CA HIS A 157 4.84 10.69 -4.22
C HIS A 157 5.81 9.76 -4.96
N LEU A 158 5.27 8.97 -5.89
CA LEU A 158 6.04 8.12 -6.80
C LEU A 158 6.39 8.89 -8.06
N THR A 159 7.68 8.99 -8.36
CA THR A 159 8.22 9.69 -9.52
C THR A 159 9.00 8.71 -10.40
N ARG A 160 9.00 8.96 -11.71
CA ARG A 160 9.79 8.16 -12.66
C ARG A 160 11.15 8.80 -12.84
N TYR A 161 12.20 8.00 -12.64
CA TYR A 161 13.58 8.43 -12.88
C TYR A 161 14.18 7.66 -14.05
N THR A 162 14.62 8.39 -15.06
CA THR A 162 15.41 7.84 -16.17
C THR A 162 16.90 8.00 -15.88
N ARG A 163 17.74 7.05 -16.36
CA ARG A 163 19.20 7.14 -16.20
C ARG A 163 19.77 8.50 -16.61
N LYS A 164 19.43 8.98 -17.80
CA LYS A 164 19.91 10.27 -18.34
C LYS A 164 19.57 11.45 -17.43
N GLN A 165 18.35 11.47 -16.88
CA GLN A 165 17.90 12.54 -16.00
C GLN A 165 18.68 12.58 -14.68
N LEU A 166 19.09 11.42 -14.17
CA LEU A 166 19.89 11.35 -12.94
C LEU A 166 21.34 11.75 -13.19
N GLU A 167 21.91 11.35 -14.34
CA GLU A 167 23.26 11.72 -14.76
C GLU A 167 23.39 13.24 -15.03
N GLU A 168 22.35 13.87 -15.57
CA GLU A 168 22.31 15.32 -15.78
C GLU A 168 22.23 16.10 -14.46
N LYS A 169 21.57 15.54 -13.44
CA LYS A 169 21.37 16.13 -12.12
C LYS A 169 22.50 15.79 -11.14
N ASN A 170 23.74 15.83 -11.63
CA ASN A 170 24.93 15.68 -10.81
C ASN A 170 25.20 16.95 -10.01
N ASP A 171 24.31 17.25 -9.08
CA ASP A 171 24.53 18.27 -8.06
C ASP A 171 25.61 17.76 -7.09
N THR A 172 26.66 18.56 -6.88
CA THR A 172 27.64 18.31 -5.82
C THR A 172 26.97 18.44 -4.46
N LEU A 173 27.12 17.44 -3.59
CA LEU A 173 26.62 17.49 -2.20
C LEU A 173 27.22 18.70 -1.48
N LEU A 174 26.37 19.54 -0.88
CA LEU A 174 26.83 20.59 0.04
C LEU A 174 26.87 20.03 1.46
N PRO A 175 27.78 20.52 2.33
CA PRO A 175 27.87 20.08 3.72
C PRO A 175 26.55 20.16 4.51
N GLU A 176 25.63 21.05 4.13
CA GLU A 176 24.30 21.22 4.74
C GLU A 176 23.30 20.07 4.46
N ASP A 177 23.60 19.20 3.50
CA ASP A 177 22.75 18.06 3.11
C ASP A 177 22.93 16.82 4.01
N TYR A 178 23.91 16.83 4.92
CA TYR A 178 24.07 15.83 5.96
C TYR A 178 23.42 16.30 7.25
N LEU A 179 22.71 15.40 7.93
CA LEU A 179 22.26 15.66 9.29
C LEU A 179 23.52 15.77 10.18
N PRO A 180 23.61 16.79 11.05
CA PRO A 180 24.67 16.87 12.04
C PRO A 180 24.77 15.54 12.77
N GLN A 181 25.99 15.01 12.88
CA GLN A 181 26.25 13.94 13.82
C GLN A 181 26.13 14.58 15.20
N ASP A 182 25.17 14.11 16.02
CA ASP A 182 25.18 14.41 17.45
C ASP A 182 26.38 13.66 18.06
N ASP A 183 27.58 14.17 17.78
CA ASP A 183 28.77 13.86 18.55
C ASP A 183 28.52 14.51 19.91
N LYS A 184 27.90 13.74 20.81
CA LYS A 184 27.94 14.05 22.23
C LYS A 184 29.39 13.93 22.67
N GLU A 185 30.16 14.99 22.45
CA GLU A 185 31.32 15.28 23.25
C GLU A 185 30.78 15.45 24.68
N GLU A 186 31.00 14.43 25.51
CA GLU A 186 30.96 14.59 26.96
C GLU A 186 32.08 15.58 27.31
N GLU A 187 31.74 16.87 27.33
CA GLU A 187 32.58 17.86 28.01
C GLU A 187 32.55 17.54 29.50
N ASP A 188 33.61 16.86 29.94
CA ASP A 188 34.03 16.78 31.33
C ASP A 188 34.31 18.19 31.87
N VAL A 189 33.26 18.89 32.33
CA VAL A 189 33.43 20.13 33.10
C VAL A 189 33.65 19.74 34.56
N ALA A 190 34.93 19.63 34.91
CA ALA A 190 35.39 19.58 36.29
C ALA A 190 35.33 20.98 36.93
N MET A 191 34.96 21.00 38.22
CA MET A 191 35.30 22.01 39.25
C MET A 191 34.46 23.32 39.19
N GLU A 192 33.98 23.94 40.28
CA GLU A 192 34.49 24.08 41.64
C GLU A 192 33.36 24.18 42.70
N GLU A 193 33.66 23.69 43.89
CA GLU A 193 32.96 23.99 45.14
C GLU A 193 33.24 25.45 45.54
N ASP A 194 32.20 26.22 45.87
CA ASP A 194 32.33 27.24 46.90
C ASP A 194 31.01 27.41 47.66
N GLU A 195 31.10 27.19 48.97
CA GLU A 195 30.00 27.39 49.92
C GLU A 195 29.69 28.88 50.09
N SER A 196 28.43 29.21 50.44
CA SER A 196 28.13 30.08 51.61
C SER A 196 26.69 30.64 51.63
N HIS A 197 25.92 30.20 52.64
CA HIS A 197 24.91 30.93 53.45
C HIS A 197 23.68 31.54 52.72
N GLY A 198 22.42 31.33 53.10
CA GLY A 198 21.79 30.83 54.33
C GLY A 198 20.47 31.59 54.57
N ASN A 199 19.47 30.90 55.16
CA ASN A 199 18.19 31.41 55.70
C ASN A 199 17.08 31.80 54.70
N ASP A 200 15.77 31.62 54.92
CA ASP A 200 14.95 31.22 56.08
C ASP A 200 13.46 31.15 55.63
N SER A 201 12.66 30.24 56.22
CA SER A 201 11.18 30.29 56.37
C SER A 201 10.29 30.19 55.09
N ARG A 202 9.15 29.49 55.01
CA ARG A 202 8.10 29.07 55.96
C ARG A 202 7.07 28.17 55.23
N GLU A 203 6.56 27.16 55.95
CA GLU A 203 5.17 26.61 56.06
C GLU A 203 4.21 26.71 54.85
N ASP A 204 3.81 25.57 54.28
CA ASP A 204 2.51 24.85 54.47
C ASP A 204 1.38 25.38 53.58
N GLU A 205 0.80 24.49 52.75
CA GLU A 205 -0.64 24.19 52.81
C GLU A 205 -0.99 23.03 51.87
N GLN A 206 -1.54 21.99 52.50
CA GLN A 206 -2.33 20.94 51.89
C GLN A 206 -3.61 21.57 51.32
N ASN A 207 -4.08 21.10 50.16
CA ASN A 207 -5.53 20.95 50.03
C ASN A 207 -5.92 19.81 49.09
N GLU A 208 -6.74 18.96 49.69
CA GLU A 208 -7.42 17.79 49.17
C GLU A 208 -8.62 18.19 48.30
N ASP A 209 -9.03 17.23 47.47
CA ASP A 209 -10.42 16.89 47.14
C ASP A 209 -11.39 17.97 46.64
N SER A 210 -11.79 17.82 45.36
CA SER A 210 -13.18 18.07 44.99
C SER A 210 -13.70 16.89 44.17
N GLU A 211 -14.32 16.00 44.93
CA GLU A 211 -15.34 15.04 44.56
C GLU A 211 -16.59 15.73 43.96
N TRP A 212 -17.49 14.91 43.39
CA TRP A 212 -18.84 15.15 42.84
C TRP A 212 -18.91 15.47 41.33
N SER A 213 -19.63 14.72 40.49
CA SER A 213 -20.80 13.90 40.76
C SER A 213 -21.09 12.87 39.65
N ASP A 214 -21.38 11.64 40.09
CA ASP A 214 -22.29 10.67 39.48
C ASP A 214 -23.63 11.32 39.05
N VAL A 215 -24.14 10.98 37.85
CA VAL A 215 -25.54 10.55 37.58
C VAL A 215 -25.62 10.00 36.11
N PRO A 216 -26.66 9.22 35.71
CA PRO A 216 -26.82 7.79 35.90
C PRO A 216 -26.88 6.98 34.58
N ASP A 217 -26.66 5.67 34.76
CA ASP A 217 -27.07 4.59 33.87
C ASP A 217 -28.60 4.58 33.66
N GLU A 218 -29.06 4.70 32.41
CA GLU A 218 -30.47 4.58 32.04
C GLU A 218 -30.61 3.65 30.82
N SER A 219 -30.79 2.37 31.14
CA SER A 219 -31.67 1.38 30.54
C SER A 219 -31.79 1.29 29.01
N ASP A 220 -31.39 0.10 28.54
CA ASP A 220 -31.87 -0.62 27.36
C ASP A 220 -33.37 -0.40 27.05
N GLU A 221 -33.66 0.11 25.84
CA GLU A 221 -34.93 -0.13 25.16
C GLU A 221 -34.70 -0.78 23.78
N ASP A 222 -35.24 -1.99 23.66
CA ASP A 222 -35.32 -2.84 22.49
C ASP A 222 -35.89 -2.14 21.24
N LYS A 223 -35.11 -2.08 20.15
CA LYS A 223 -35.61 -1.68 18.83
C LYS A 223 -35.83 -2.89 17.93
N ASP A 224 -37.05 -3.43 18.00
CA ASP A 224 -37.60 -4.48 17.16
C ASP A 224 -37.54 -4.12 15.65
N PRO A 225 -36.84 -4.91 14.80
CA PRO A 225 -36.75 -4.67 13.37
C PRO A 225 -37.90 -5.36 12.63
N SER A 226 -39.15 -4.97 12.91
CA SER A 226 -40.30 -5.46 12.17
C SER A 226 -41.39 -4.40 11.93
N LYS A 227 -41.15 -3.45 11.01
CA LYS A 227 -42.22 -2.81 10.20
C LYS A 227 -41.67 -2.06 8.96
N PRO A 228 -42.36 -2.14 7.80
CA PRO A 228 -41.95 -1.48 6.57
C PRO A 228 -42.34 0.01 6.56
N ASN A 229 -41.38 0.88 6.25
CA ASN A 229 -41.59 2.32 6.14
C ASN A 229 -42.27 2.65 4.80
N THR A 230 -43.59 2.84 4.83
CA THR A 230 -44.38 3.39 3.72
C THR A 230 -44.52 4.89 3.94
N THR A 231 -43.97 5.74 3.06
CA THR A 231 -44.50 7.09 2.76
C THR A 231 -43.86 7.69 1.50
N LYS A 232 -44.73 8.27 0.67
CA LYS A 232 -44.52 9.21 -0.46
C LYS A 232 -44.18 8.65 -1.85
N ARG A 233 -45.28 8.28 -2.50
CA ARG A 233 -45.52 8.16 -3.94
C ARG A 233 -45.74 9.57 -4.55
N ASN A 234 -45.29 9.72 -5.81
CA ASN A 234 -45.68 10.68 -6.85
C ASN A 234 -45.17 12.13 -6.83
N LYS A 235 -44.35 12.46 -7.85
CA LYS A 235 -44.72 13.34 -8.98
C LYS A 235 -43.68 13.24 -10.12
N MET A 236 -44.17 13.44 -11.36
CA MET A 236 -43.44 13.60 -12.64
C MET A 236 -43.06 12.34 -13.44
N ALA A 237 -44.08 11.67 -13.96
CA ALA A 237 -44.01 10.93 -15.21
C ALA A 237 -44.99 11.56 -16.21
N HIS A 238 -44.54 12.56 -16.99
CA HIS A 238 -45.23 12.98 -18.20
C HIS A 238 -44.30 13.82 -19.10
N ALA A 239 -43.51 13.18 -19.96
CA ALA A 239 -43.00 13.80 -21.19
C ALA A 239 -42.61 12.74 -22.23
N PHE A 240 -43.57 12.47 -23.12
CA PHE A 240 -43.38 12.32 -24.57
C PHE A 240 -42.50 11.20 -25.14
N LYS A 241 -43.14 10.03 -25.18
CA LYS A 241 -43.40 9.20 -26.37
C LYS A 241 -43.31 9.97 -27.71
N LYS A 242 -42.27 9.70 -28.52
CA LYS A 242 -42.30 9.63 -30.00
C LYS A 242 -40.92 9.21 -30.51
N HIS A 243 -40.83 8.00 -31.08
CA HIS A 243 -40.01 7.63 -32.25
C HIS A 243 -40.08 6.11 -32.47
N LYS A 244 -41.23 5.62 -32.94
CA LYS A 244 -41.35 4.34 -33.65
C LYS A 244 -42.54 4.41 -34.61
N ARG A 245 -42.28 4.80 -35.87
CA ARG A 245 -43.02 4.39 -37.06
C ARG A 245 -42.42 5.00 -38.32
N CYS A 246 -41.78 4.14 -39.12
CA CYS A 246 -41.74 4.05 -40.59
C CYS A 246 -41.00 2.72 -40.85
N LYS A 247 -41.64 1.55 -40.92
CA LYS A 247 -42.41 1.00 -42.05
C LYS A 247 -41.76 1.29 -43.41
N GLY A 248 -40.83 0.43 -43.80
CA GLY A 248 -40.49 0.15 -45.20
C GLY A 248 -40.74 -1.34 -45.47
N LYS A 249 -41.87 -1.65 -46.11
CA LYS A 249 -42.24 -2.98 -46.62
C LYS A 249 -43.11 -2.75 -47.86
N MET A 250 -42.55 -3.04 -49.04
CA MET A 250 -43.17 -3.23 -50.38
C MET A 250 -42.00 -3.35 -51.36
N MET A 251 -41.94 -4.17 -52.41
CA MET A 251 -42.70 -5.28 -52.99
C MET A 251 -41.74 -5.79 -54.10
N VAL A 252 -41.37 -7.08 -54.18
CA VAL A 252 -41.78 -8.03 -55.24
C VAL A 252 -42.07 -7.37 -56.61
N GLU A 253 -41.14 -7.49 -57.56
CA GLU A 253 -41.22 -8.32 -58.79
C GLU A 253 -39.80 -8.69 -59.23
#